data_AF-A0A428PH51-F1
#
_entry.id   AF-A0A428PH51-F1
#
_cell.length_a   1.000
_cell.length_b   1.000
_cell.length_c   1.000
_cell.angle_alpha   90.00
_cell.angle_beta   90.00
_cell.angle_gamma   90.00
#
_symmetry.space_group_name_H-M   'P 1'
#
loop_
_entity.id
_entity.type
_entity.pdbx_description
1 polymer ?
#
loop_
_entity_poly.entity_id
_entity_poly.type
_entity_poly.pdbx_seq_one_letter_code
_entity_poly.pdbx_strand_id
1 'polypeptide(L)'
;MPPVRTTKQNTAANDAAPVAKRPPKTMRLKAIPKAKISTGTRTITFGSEFILTDRHVEDILALGPGVCGGLWQFIFQFKDVSYDAKNKASLTTDAVVRLAKACPKLRKIELPGAGNVGEDGLLALFEHCPALTHLDLSKFGCPVGGHGITGTSLDALRENPEWAPKLKKLLLAKDDNKEFMKAMRALGKERPAMIITLMSRSEEKKWGDWQMVAIKQNYKKGRKHDANPSYGRYNRYW
;
A
#
# COMPACT_ATOMS: atom_id res chain seq x y z
N MET A 1 63.57 7.01 -24.71
CA MET A 1 64.44 6.26 -23.74
C MET A 1 65.03 7.29 -22.79
N PRO A 2 65.22 7.03 -21.47
CA PRO A 2 65.25 5.77 -20.70
C PRO A 2 64.31 5.81 -19.44
N PRO A 3 64.41 4.93 -18.41
CA PRO A 3 64.85 3.53 -18.36
C PRO A 3 63.72 2.54 -17.99
N VAL A 4 63.95 1.26 -18.32
CA VAL A 4 63.23 0.07 -17.84
C VAL A 4 63.73 -0.29 -16.45
N ARG A 5 62.85 -0.67 -15.52
CA ARG A 5 63.21 -1.38 -14.28
C ARG A 5 62.29 -2.56 -14.01
N THR A 6 62.93 -3.71 -13.80
CA THR A 6 62.41 -5.08 -13.70
C THR A 6 61.78 -5.42 -12.34
N THR A 7 60.74 -6.25 -12.42
CA THR A 7 60.21 -7.30 -11.50
C THR A 7 60.61 -7.32 -10.02
N LYS A 8 59.60 -7.47 -9.15
CA LYS A 8 59.57 -8.50 -8.09
C LYS A 8 58.14 -8.98 -7.83
N GLN A 9 57.90 -10.26 -8.10
CA GLN A 9 56.84 -11.05 -7.47
C GLN A 9 57.20 -11.25 -5.99
N ASN A 10 56.20 -11.21 -5.10
CA ASN A 10 56.21 -11.99 -3.86
C ASN A 10 54.77 -12.31 -3.41
N THR A 11 54.48 -13.60 -3.55
CA THR A 11 53.63 -14.50 -2.75
C THR A 11 52.87 -13.97 -1.53
N ALA A 12 51.56 -14.25 -1.55
CA ALA A 12 50.71 -14.92 -0.55
C ALA A 12 50.89 -14.61 0.95
N ALA A 13 49.80 -14.15 1.60
CA ALA A 13 49.02 -14.95 2.55
C ALA A 13 47.81 -14.15 3.09
N ASN A 14 46.67 -14.86 3.15
CA ASN A 14 45.51 -14.75 4.03
C ASN A 14 45.28 -13.45 4.83
N ASP A 15 44.07 -12.90 4.72
CA ASP A 15 43.15 -12.91 5.86
C ASP A 15 41.70 -12.53 5.49
N ALA A 16 40.78 -13.26 6.13
CA ALA A 16 39.37 -12.97 6.41
C ALA A 16 38.36 -12.74 5.25
N ALA A 17 37.40 -13.66 5.18
CA ALA A 17 36.22 -13.61 4.32
C ALA A 17 35.31 -12.37 4.55
N PRO A 18 34.73 -11.78 3.48
CA PRO A 18 33.45 -11.11 3.63
C PRO A 18 32.34 -12.17 3.48
N VAL A 19 31.69 -12.46 4.60
CA VAL A 19 30.39 -13.14 4.66
C VAL A 19 29.50 -12.61 3.53
N ALA A 20 29.10 -13.51 2.61
CA ALA A 20 28.17 -13.18 1.54
C ALA A 20 26.89 -12.57 2.14
N LYS A 21 26.77 -11.24 2.05
CA LYS A 21 25.53 -10.55 2.40
C LYS A 21 24.46 -11.06 1.44
N ARG A 22 23.51 -11.85 1.97
CA ARG A 22 22.30 -12.28 1.26
C ARG A 22 21.70 -11.09 0.50
N PRO A 23 21.34 -11.24 -0.78
CA PRO A 23 20.76 -10.14 -1.53
C PRO A 23 19.43 -9.72 -0.88
N PRO A 24 19.10 -8.42 -0.85
CA PRO A 24 17.84 -7.94 -0.29
C PRO A 24 16.67 -8.51 -1.11
N LYS A 25 15.71 -9.17 -0.46
CA LYS A 25 14.50 -9.80 -1.05
C LYS A 25 13.45 -8.79 -1.56
N THR A 26 13.84 -7.56 -1.87
CA THR A 26 12.91 -6.49 -2.26
C THR A 26 13.26 -6.02 -3.66
N MET A 27 12.53 -6.53 -4.66
CA MET A 27 12.65 -6.06 -6.04
C MET A 27 11.77 -4.82 -6.25
N ARG A 28 12.35 -3.77 -6.83
CA ARG A 28 11.63 -2.62 -7.40
C ARG A 28 11.49 -2.87 -8.91
N LEU A 29 10.25 -3.05 -9.37
CA LEU A 29 9.96 -3.34 -10.77
C LEU A 29 9.65 -2.04 -11.53
N LYS A 30 10.39 -1.75 -12.61
CA LYS A 30 10.09 -0.68 -13.60
C LYS A 30 9.28 -1.20 -14.82
N ALA A 31 9.16 -2.51 -14.93
CA ALA A 31 8.29 -3.31 -15.80
C ALA A 31 8.17 -4.68 -15.10
N ILE A 32 7.23 -5.55 -15.47
CA ILE A 32 7.17 -6.93 -14.96
C ILE A 32 7.97 -7.83 -15.94
N PRO A 33 9.31 -7.94 -15.88
CA PRO A 33 9.98 -8.98 -16.64
C PRO A 33 9.57 -10.32 -16.04
N LYS A 34 8.79 -11.08 -16.80
CA LYS A 34 8.41 -12.48 -16.50
C LYS A 34 9.60 -13.34 -16.05
N ALA A 35 10.83 -12.97 -16.44
CA ALA A 35 12.08 -13.65 -16.15
C ALA A 35 12.59 -13.57 -14.69
N LYS A 36 11.99 -12.78 -13.78
CA LYS A 36 12.53 -12.61 -12.40
C LYS A 36 11.55 -12.94 -11.26
N ILE A 37 10.30 -13.27 -11.57
CA ILE A 37 9.31 -13.61 -10.54
C ILE A 37 9.25 -15.13 -10.42
N SER A 38 9.85 -15.65 -9.34
CA SER A 38 9.79 -17.08 -8.99
C SER A 38 8.62 -17.36 -8.05
N THR A 39 8.26 -18.64 -7.89
CA THR A 39 7.28 -19.13 -6.90
C THR A 39 7.65 -18.78 -5.45
N GLY A 40 8.90 -18.41 -5.19
CA GLY A 40 9.35 -17.92 -3.89
C GLY A 40 9.04 -16.44 -3.61
N THR A 41 8.48 -15.70 -4.58
CA THR A 41 8.22 -14.26 -4.47
C THR A 41 7.08 -14.00 -3.50
N ARG A 42 7.38 -13.36 -2.38
CA ARG A 42 6.40 -13.05 -1.32
C ARG A 42 5.96 -11.58 -1.33
N THR A 43 6.69 -10.71 -2.02
CA THR A 43 6.43 -9.29 -2.07
C THR A 43 6.59 -8.77 -3.49
N ILE A 44 5.57 -8.08 -3.97
CA ILE A 44 5.61 -7.30 -5.21
C ILE A 44 5.53 -5.83 -4.82
N THR A 45 6.47 -5.04 -5.32
CA THR A 45 6.52 -3.61 -5.06
C THR A 45 6.73 -2.84 -6.37
N PHE A 46 5.77 -1.98 -6.66
CA PHE A 46 5.82 -1.03 -7.76
C PHE A 46 6.36 0.29 -7.25
N GLY A 47 7.28 0.90 -8.01
CA GLY A 47 7.91 2.16 -7.65
C GLY A 47 7.06 3.39 -8.00
N SER A 48 7.51 4.56 -7.53
CA SER A 48 6.85 5.86 -7.75
C SER A 48 6.96 6.42 -9.18
N GLU A 49 7.58 5.71 -10.11
CA GLU A 49 7.63 6.08 -11.54
C GLU A 49 6.71 5.18 -12.38
N PHE A 50 5.83 4.41 -11.73
CA PHE A 50 5.08 3.34 -12.37
C PHE A 50 3.59 3.67 -12.46
N ILE A 51 2.98 3.39 -13.62
CA ILE A 51 1.52 3.44 -13.80
C ILE A 51 0.99 2.02 -13.57
N LEU A 52 0.42 1.77 -12.40
CA LEU A 52 -0.22 0.50 -12.10
C LEU A 52 -1.60 0.45 -12.78
N THR A 53 -1.86 -0.59 -13.56
CA THR A 53 -3.09 -0.79 -14.35
C THR A 53 -3.52 -2.25 -14.23
N ASP A 54 -4.75 -2.54 -14.65
CA ASP A 54 -5.30 -3.91 -14.61
C ASP A 54 -4.43 -4.91 -15.38
N ARG A 55 -3.78 -4.48 -16.48
CA ARG A 55 -2.86 -5.33 -17.25
C ARG A 55 -1.74 -5.89 -16.39
N HIS A 56 -1.22 -5.09 -15.45
CA HIS A 56 -0.18 -5.53 -14.54
C HIS A 56 -0.69 -6.52 -13.50
N VAL A 57 -1.97 -6.45 -13.12
CA VAL A 57 -2.61 -7.47 -12.28
C VAL A 57 -2.76 -8.75 -13.09
N GLU A 58 -3.28 -8.68 -14.32
CA GLU A 58 -3.42 -9.84 -15.21
C GLU A 58 -2.07 -10.50 -15.49
N ASP A 59 -0.99 -9.73 -15.69
CA ASP A 59 0.36 -10.26 -15.83
C ASP A 59 0.80 -11.06 -14.61
N ILE A 60 0.45 -10.60 -13.40
CA ILE A 60 0.75 -11.32 -12.15
C ILE A 60 -0.08 -12.59 -12.03
N LEU A 61 -1.35 -12.53 -12.39
CA LEU A 61 -2.23 -13.70 -12.43
C LEU A 61 -1.73 -14.74 -13.43
N ALA A 62 -1.20 -14.29 -14.57
CA ALA A 62 -0.62 -15.13 -15.61
C ALA A 62 0.70 -15.82 -15.20
N LEU A 63 1.36 -15.40 -14.10
CA LEU A 63 2.49 -16.13 -13.52
C LEU A 63 2.07 -17.45 -12.88
N GLY A 64 0.77 -17.66 -12.70
CA GLY A 64 0.19 -18.92 -12.24
C GLY A 64 0.03 -19.02 -10.72
N PRO A 65 -0.70 -20.06 -10.26
CA PRO A 65 -1.13 -20.19 -8.87
C PRO A 65 0.04 -20.33 -7.88
N GLY A 66 1.21 -20.78 -8.34
CA GLY A 66 2.41 -20.90 -7.50
C GLY A 66 2.92 -19.55 -6.98
N VAL A 67 2.84 -18.49 -7.79
CA VAL A 67 3.23 -17.13 -7.38
C VAL A 67 2.09 -16.48 -6.59
N CYS A 68 0.87 -16.51 -7.13
CA CYS A 68 -0.30 -15.87 -6.49
C CYS A 68 -0.60 -16.48 -5.10
N GLY A 69 -0.56 -17.80 -4.97
CA GLY A 69 -0.78 -18.51 -3.70
C GLY A 69 0.35 -18.32 -2.68
N GLY A 70 1.50 -17.76 -3.08
CA GLY A 70 2.65 -17.46 -2.24
C GLY A 70 2.78 -15.98 -1.85
N LEU A 71 1.99 -15.09 -2.46
CA LEU A 71 2.15 -13.66 -2.33
C LEU A 71 1.63 -13.16 -0.97
N TRP A 72 2.46 -12.40 -0.26
CA TRP A 72 2.14 -11.81 1.04
C TRP A 72 1.94 -10.31 0.99
N GLN A 73 2.60 -9.63 0.06
CA GLN A 73 2.61 -8.17 0.00
C GLN A 73 2.45 -7.67 -1.43
N PHE A 74 1.52 -6.75 -1.63
CA PHE A 74 1.28 -6.06 -2.89
C PHE A 74 1.29 -4.56 -2.62
N ILE A 75 2.37 -3.88 -3.02
CA ILE A 75 2.67 -2.51 -2.58
C ILE A 75 2.90 -1.62 -3.80
N PHE A 76 2.16 -0.53 -3.88
CA PHE A 76 2.39 0.57 -4.80
C PHE A 76 2.98 1.75 -4.03
N GLN A 77 4.24 2.08 -4.30
CA GLN A 77 4.89 3.23 -3.65
C GLN A 77 4.45 4.51 -4.34
N PHE A 78 3.65 5.31 -3.63
CA PHE A 78 3.32 6.66 -4.06
C PHE A 78 4.18 7.65 -3.26
N LYS A 79 5.22 8.20 -3.90
CA LYS A 79 6.09 9.21 -3.28
C LYS A 79 6.36 10.44 -4.15
N ASP A 80 6.15 10.32 -5.47
CA ASP A 80 6.38 11.44 -6.38
C ASP A 80 5.07 12.21 -6.56
N VAL A 81 5.17 13.53 -6.49
CA VAL A 81 4.07 14.50 -6.45
C VAL A 81 4.38 15.72 -7.29
N SER A 82 5.48 15.66 -8.05
CA SER A 82 5.85 16.69 -8.98
C SER A 82 4.80 16.83 -10.08
N TYR A 83 4.77 17.97 -10.77
CA TYR A 83 3.89 18.14 -11.94
C TYR A 83 4.12 17.10 -13.04
N ASP A 84 5.33 16.52 -13.10
CA ASP A 84 5.71 15.46 -14.03
C ASP A 84 5.51 14.05 -13.44
N ALA A 85 4.84 13.93 -12.29
CA ALA A 85 4.60 12.67 -11.60
C ALA A 85 3.87 11.66 -12.52
N LYS A 86 4.57 10.59 -12.89
CA LYS A 86 4.03 9.48 -13.70
C LYS A 86 3.55 8.31 -12.84
N ASN A 87 3.44 8.45 -11.53
CA ASN A 87 2.82 7.45 -10.65
C ASN A 87 1.30 7.59 -10.63
N LYS A 88 0.62 6.57 -11.13
CA LYS A 88 -0.84 6.45 -11.03
C LYS A 88 -1.23 5.01 -10.75
N ALA A 89 -2.13 4.80 -9.79
CA ALA A 89 -2.79 3.51 -9.59
C ALA A 89 -4.18 3.55 -10.22
N SER A 90 -4.27 3.13 -11.48
CA SER A 90 -5.51 3.07 -12.25
C SER A 90 -6.05 1.63 -12.28
N LEU A 91 -6.30 1.07 -11.10
CA LEU A 91 -6.88 -0.27 -10.95
C LEU A 91 -8.39 -0.21 -10.86
N THR A 92 -9.09 -1.07 -11.59
CA THR A 92 -10.54 -1.27 -11.44
C THR A 92 -10.86 -2.14 -10.24
N THR A 93 -12.11 -2.04 -9.76
CA THR A 93 -12.66 -2.94 -8.74
C THR A 93 -12.50 -4.41 -9.14
N ASP A 94 -12.83 -4.75 -10.38
CA ASP A 94 -12.73 -6.13 -10.90
C ASP A 94 -11.32 -6.69 -10.85
N ALA A 95 -10.31 -5.89 -11.20
CA ALA A 95 -8.91 -6.31 -11.11
C ALA A 95 -8.52 -6.63 -9.66
N VAL A 96 -8.97 -5.82 -8.69
CA VAL A 96 -8.74 -6.09 -7.26
C VAL A 96 -9.47 -7.34 -6.78
N VAL A 97 -10.71 -7.58 -7.24
CA VAL A 97 -11.46 -8.80 -6.92
C VAL A 97 -10.74 -10.04 -7.43
N ARG A 98 -10.24 -10.02 -8.68
CA ARG A 98 -9.46 -11.12 -9.25
C ARG A 98 -8.16 -11.35 -8.48
N LEU A 99 -7.46 -10.28 -8.12
CA LEU A 99 -6.24 -10.35 -7.32
C LEU A 99 -6.52 -10.99 -5.95
N ALA A 100 -7.60 -10.60 -5.27
CA ALA A 100 -7.99 -11.13 -3.96
C ALA A 100 -8.25 -12.63 -4.02
N LYS A 101 -9.00 -13.08 -5.03
CA LYS A 101 -9.34 -14.50 -5.27
C LYS A 101 -8.10 -15.35 -5.55
N ALA A 102 -7.15 -14.81 -6.32
CA ALA A 102 -5.94 -15.54 -6.70
C ALA A 102 -4.88 -15.56 -5.59
N CYS A 103 -4.87 -14.57 -4.68
CA CYS A 103 -3.80 -14.38 -3.69
C CYS A 103 -4.29 -14.49 -2.23
N PRO A 104 -4.74 -15.66 -1.75
CA PRO A 104 -5.37 -15.79 -0.43
C PRO A 104 -4.42 -15.57 0.76
N LYS A 105 -3.10 -15.61 0.54
CA LYS A 105 -2.08 -15.38 1.58
C LYS A 105 -1.64 -13.93 1.69
N LEU A 106 -2.33 -12.99 1.04
CA LEU A 106 -2.03 -11.57 1.17
C LEU A 106 -2.19 -11.10 2.62
N ARG A 107 -1.14 -10.46 3.11
CA ARG A 107 -1.02 -9.90 4.47
C ARG A 107 -1.01 -8.39 4.46
N LYS A 108 -0.46 -7.80 3.39
CA LYS A 108 -0.26 -6.36 3.28
C LYS A 108 -0.58 -5.90 1.86
N ILE A 109 -1.52 -4.98 1.74
CA ILE A 109 -1.86 -4.35 0.46
C ILE A 109 -1.77 -2.85 0.66
N GLU A 110 -0.96 -2.19 -0.15
CA GLU A 110 -0.84 -0.73 -0.17
C GLU A 110 -1.09 -0.25 -1.61
N LEU A 111 -2.26 0.34 -1.84
CA LEU A 111 -2.66 0.92 -3.12
C LEU A 111 -3.16 2.36 -2.92
N PRO A 112 -2.31 3.25 -2.36
CA PRO A 112 -2.66 4.65 -2.28
C PRO A 112 -2.91 5.19 -3.69
N GLY A 113 -4.02 5.87 -3.87
CA GLY A 113 -4.43 6.49 -5.14
C GLY A 113 -5.22 5.59 -6.06
N ALA A 114 -5.56 4.36 -5.66
CA ALA A 114 -6.44 3.47 -6.42
C ALA A 114 -7.91 3.96 -6.35
N GLY A 115 -8.16 5.10 -7.00
CA GLY A 115 -9.41 5.86 -6.89
C GLY A 115 -10.64 5.13 -7.46
N ASN A 116 -10.45 4.12 -8.30
CA ASN A 116 -11.55 3.40 -8.94
C ASN A 116 -11.94 2.12 -8.20
N VAL A 117 -11.25 1.76 -7.10
CA VAL A 117 -11.59 0.59 -6.29
C VAL A 117 -12.77 0.95 -5.37
N GLY A 118 -13.89 0.28 -5.58
CA GLY A 118 -15.13 0.45 -4.80
C GLY A 118 -15.38 -0.64 -3.75
N GLU A 119 -16.62 -0.72 -3.27
CA GLU A 119 -17.03 -1.67 -2.21
C GLU A 119 -16.75 -3.12 -2.53
N ASP A 120 -17.07 -3.59 -3.74
CA ASP A 120 -16.90 -5.00 -4.08
C ASP A 120 -15.43 -5.44 -4.02
N GLY A 121 -14.51 -4.53 -4.36
CA GLY A 121 -13.07 -4.75 -4.27
C GLY A 121 -12.62 -4.83 -2.81
N LEU A 122 -13.16 -3.96 -1.95
CA LEU A 122 -12.89 -3.99 -0.51
C LEU A 122 -13.46 -5.26 0.15
N LEU A 123 -14.67 -5.65 -0.22
CA LEU A 123 -15.36 -6.85 0.26
C LEU A 123 -14.59 -8.11 -0.13
N ALA A 124 -14.22 -8.26 -1.41
CA ALA A 124 -13.45 -9.41 -1.90
C ALA A 124 -12.09 -9.56 -1.19
N LEU A 125 -11.44 -8.44 -0.84
CA LEU A 125 -10.21 -8.45 -0.07
C LEU A 125 -10.42 -8.96 1.36
N PHE A 126 -11.55 -8.64 2.00
CA PHE A 126 -11.88 -9.16 3.32
C PHE A 126 -12.21 -10.64 3.31
N GLU A 127 -13.01 -11.06 2.33
CA GLU A 127 -13.49 -12.44 2.19
C GLU A 127 -12.36 -13.41 1.81
N HIS A 128 -11.56 -13.07 0.80
CA HIS A 128 -10.60 -14.03 0.23
C HIS A 128 -9.19 -13.95 0.83
N CYS A 129 -8.87 -12.90 1.61
CA CYS A 129 -7.53 -12.73 2.22
C CYS A 129 -7.60 -12.76 3.77
N PRO A 130 -7.80 -13.93 4.41
CA PRO A 130 -7.92 -14.03 5.87
C PRO A 130 -6.62 -13.67 6.62
N ALA A 131 -5.47 -13.70 5.94
CA ALA A 131 -4.18 -13.33 6.51
C ALA A 131 -3.92 -11.82 6.51
N LEU A 132 -4.86 -11.00 6.02
CA LEU A 132 -4.69 -9.57 5.87
C LEU A 132 -4.49 -8.88 7.23
N THR A 133 -3.43 -8.09 7.32
CA THR A 133 -3.03 -7.33 8.52
C THR A 133 -2.99 -5.83 8.29
N HIS A 134 -2.79 -5.42 7.04
CA HIS A 134 -2.70 -4.04 6.62
C HIS A 134 -3.30 -3.87 5.24
N LEU A 135 -4.24 -2.93 5.13
CA LEU A 135 -4.88 -2.54 3.87
C LEU A 135 -4.88 -1.02 3.76
N ASP A 136 -4.38 -0.50 2.65
CA ASP A 136 -4.43 0.92 2.30
C ASP A 136 -5.04 1.11 0.90
N LEU A 137 -6.22 1.72 0.86
CA LEU A 137 -6.93 2.15 -0.35
C LEU A 137 -7.22 3.67 -0.29
N SER A 138 -6.36 4.44 0.40
CA SER A 138 -6.50 5.89 0.51
C SER A 138 -6.40 6.58 -0.86
N LYS A 139 -7.30 7.51 -1.17
CA LYS A 139 -7.33 8.24 -2.46
C LYS A 139 -6.53 9.56 -2.40
N PHE A 140 -6.17 10.10 -3.56
CA PHE A 140 -5.61 11.46 -3.71
C PHE A 140 -6.65 12.38 -4.33
N GLY A 141 -6.70 13.65 -3.89
CA GLY A 141 -7.34 14.72 -4.64
C GLY A 141 -8.85 14.60 -4.88
N CYS A 142 -9.64 14.12 -3.92
CA CYS A 142 -11.11 14.22 -4.00
C CYS A 142 -11.59 15.36 -3.09
N PRO A 143 -11.98 16.53 -3.64
CA PRO A 143 -12.48 17.63 -2.81
C PRO A 143 -13.89 17.36 -2.29
N VAL A 144 -14.72 16.59 -3.01
CA VAL A 144 -16.12 16.34 -2.63
C VAL A 144 -16.62 15.08 -3.33
N GLY A 145 -17.21 14.14 -2.58
CA GLY A 145 -18.13 13.12 -3.10
C GLY A 145 -17.51 11.80 -3.59
N GLY A 146 -17.86 10.71 -2.89
CA GLY A 146 -17.91 9.37 -3.48
C GLY A 146 -16.57 8.65 -3.57
N HIS A 147 -16.04 8.21 -2.44
CA HIS A 147 -14.98 7.19 -2.45
C HIS A 147 -15.45 5.79 -2.90
N GLY A 148 -16.70 5.65 -3.37
CA GLY A 148 -17.27 4.38 -3.84
C GLY A 148 -17.37 3.33 -2.72
N ILE A 149 -17.20 3.75 -1.47
CA ILE A 149 -17.34 2.93 -0.27
C ILE A 149 -18.46 3.57 0.57
N THR A 150 -19.61 2.94 0.65
CA THR A 150 -20.78 3.50 1.36
C THR A 150 -20.83 3.04 2.82
N GLY A 151 -20.11 1.97 3.15
CA GLY A 151 -20.04 1.37 4.47
C GLY A 151 -20.57 -0.06 4.51
N THR A 152 -21.26 -0.53 3.47
CA THR A 152 -21.82 -1.89 3.41
C THR A 152 -20.73 -2.95 3.53
N SER A 153 -19.60 -2.75 2.86
CA SER A 153 -18.42 -3.62 2.96
C SER A 153 -17.82 -3.66 4.37
N LEU A 154 -17.93 -2.57 5.14
CA LEU A 154 -17.48 -2.50 6.54
C LEU A 154 -18.47 -3.18 7.50
N ASP A 155 -19.77 -3.04 7.24
CA ASP A 155 -20.81 -3.75 7.98
C ASP A 155 -20.73 -5.26 7.71
N ALA A 156 -20.50 -5.68 6.47
CA ALA A 156 -20.28 -7.08 6.12
C ALA A 156 -19.04 -7.67 6.82
N LEU A 157 -17.93 -6.90 6.90
CA LEU A 157 -16.76 -7.30 7.69
C LEU A 157 -17.06 -7.41 9.20
N ARG A 158 -17.98 -6.60 9.72
CA ARG A 158 -18.43 -6.69 11.11
C ARG A 158 -19.27 -7.95 11.33
N GLU A 159 -20.14 -8.29 10.38
CA GLU A 159 -21.04 -9.45 10.45
C GLU A 159 -20.32 -10.79 10.25
N ASN A 160 -19.17 -10.77 9.58
CA ASN A 160 -18.35 -11.95 9.31
C ASN A 160 -16.97 -11.85 10.03
N PRO A 161 -16.87 -12.25 11.31
CA PRO A 161 -15.65 -12.11 12.11
C PRO A 161 -14.47 -12.95 11.59
N GLU A 162 -14.74 -14.03 10.84
CA GLU A 162 -13.75 -14.87 10.17
C GLU A 162 -13.07 -14.22 8.96
N TRP A 163 -13.63 -13.12 8.45
CA TRP A 163 -13.01 -12.32 7.39
C TRP A 163 -11.92 -11.41 7.96
N ALA A 164 -10.71 -11.52 7.40
CA ALA A 164 -9.52 -10.77 7.81
C ALA A 164 -9.38 -10.58 9.36
N PRO A 165 -9.42 -11.65 10.18
CA PRO A 165 -9.48 -11.56 11.65
C PRO A 165 -8.24 -10.90 12.26
N LYS A 166 -7.13 -10.89 11.52
CA LYS A 166 -5.84 -10.31 11.94
C LYS A 166 -5.63 -8.89 11.40
N LEU A 167 -6.67 -8.25 10.84
CA LEU A 167 -6.58 -6.90 10.30
C LEU A 167 -6.31 -5.89 11.41
N LYS A 168 -5.13 -5.26 11.38
CA LYS A 168 -4.69 -4.29 12.39
C LYS A 168 -4.77 -2.85 11.90
N LYS A 169 -4.61 -2.63 10.59
CA LYS A 169 -4.55 -1.30 9.99
C LYS A 169 -5.40 -1.28 8.73
N LEU A 170 -6.38 -0.40 8.71
CA LEU A 170 -7.24 -0.13 7.55
C LEU A 170 -7.14 1.36 7.22
N LEU A 171 -6.60 1.70 6.07
CA LEU A 171 -6.43 3.08 5.62
C LEU A 171 -7.40 3.32 4.45
N LEU A 172 -8.32 4.26 4.62
CA LEU A 172 -9.35 4.62 3.65
C LEU A 172 -9.29 6.13 3.36
N ALA A 173 -9.89 6.56 2.26
CA ALA A 173 -10.07 7.97 1.99
C ALA A 173 -10.99 8.61 3.04
N LYS A 174 -10.76 9.88 3.37
CA LYS A 174 -11.70 10.65 4.18
C LYS A 174 -13.00 10.83 3.39
N ASP A 175 -14.11 10.44 3.99
CA ASP A 175 -15.46 10.76 3.52
C ASP A 175 -16.28 11.30 4.70
N ASP A 176 -17.07 12.34 4.44
CA ASP A 176 -17.96 12.97 5.44
C ASP A 176 -19.38 12.36 5.40
N ASN A 177 -19.60 11.32 4.59
CA ASN A 177 -20.82 10.52 4.55
C ASN A 177 -21.14 9.90 5.93
N LYS A 178 -22.39 10.06 6.37
CA LYS A 178 -22.84 9.66 7.72
C LYS A 178 -22.93 8.14 7.87
N GLU A 179 -23.41 7.45 6.85
CA GLU A 179 -23.57 6.00 6.82
C GLU A 179 -22.21 5.31 6.90
N PHE A 180 -21.25 5.75 6.08
CA PHE A 180 -19.86 5.30 6.10
C PHE A 180 -19.23 5.49 7.48
N MET A 181 -19.36 6.69 8.06
CA MET A 181 -18.80 6.98 9.38
C MET A 181 -19.44 6.13 10.48
N LYS A 182 -20.74 5.83 10.39
CA LYS A 182 -21.44 4.93 11.31
C LYS A 182 -20.91 3.51 11.21
N ALA A 183 -20.84 2.94 10.00
CA ALA A 183 -20.34 1.60 9.74
C ALA A 183 -18.87 1.44 10.20
N MET A 184 -18.02 2.41 9.84
CA MET A 184 -16.61 2.45 10.24
C MET A 184 -16.44 2.46 11.77
N ARG A 185 -17.21 3.29 12.47
CA ARG A 185 -17.14 3.35 13.94
C ARG A 185 -17.66 2.06 14.58
N ALA A 186 -18.71 1.46 14.04
CA ALA A 186 -19.25 0.20 14.53
C ALA A 186 -18.23 -0.94 14.38
N LEU A 187 -17.63 -1.07 13.19
CA LEU A 187 -16.55 -2.03 12.94
C LEU A 187 -15.36 -1.84 13.89
N GLY A 188 -14.96 -0.58 14.12
CA GLY A 188 -13.87 -0.25 15.04
C GLY A 188 -14.18 -0.61 16.51
N LYS A 189 -15.44 -0.63 16.92
CA LYS A 189 -15.86 -1.09 18.26
C LYS A 189 -15.76 -2.62 18.38
N GLU A 190 -16.21 -3.34 17.36
CA GLU A 190 -16.19 -4.79 17.31
C GLU A 190 -14.76 -5.35 17.26
N ARG A 191 -13.87 -4.65 16.57
CA ARG A 191 -12.46 -5.01 16.43
C ARG A 191 -11.54 -4.00 17.14
N PRO A 192 -11.46 -4.01 18.48
CA PRO A 192 -10.76 -2.99 19.26
C PRO A 192 -9.23 -2.96 19.06
N ALA A 193 -8.66 -4.05 18.51
CA ALA A 193 -7.25 -4.16 18.16
C ALA A 193 -6.91 -3.48 16.81
N MET A 194 -7.91 -3.17 16.00
CA MET A 194 -7.75 -2.53 14.69
C MET A 194 -7.70 -1.00 14.82
N ILE A 195 -6.89 -0.38 13.96
CA ILE A 195 -6.83 1.07 13.76
C ILE A 195 -7.32 1.35 12.36
N ILE A 196 -8.36 2.19 12.26
CA ILE A 196 -8.86 2.70 10.99
C ILE A 196 -8.33 4.11 10.82
N THR A 197 -7.61 4.39 9.74
CA THR A 197 -7.09 5.72 9.45
C THR A 197 -7.80 6.29 8.23
N LEU A 198 -8.50 7.40 8.42
CA LEU A 198 -8.99 8.19 7.29
C LEU A 198 -7.87 9.13 6.85
N MET A 199 -7.49 9.02 5.58
CA MET A 199 -6.46 9.85 4.97
C MET A 199 -7.08 10.83 3.99
N SER A 200 -6.76 12.10 4.16
CA SER A 200 -6.94 13.13 3.14
C SER A 200 -5.56 13.58 2.68
N ARG A 201 -5.39 13.77 1.38
CA ARG A 201 -4.14 14.24 0.79
C ARG A 201 -4.45 15.45 -0.08
N SER A 202 -3.88 16.59 0.29
CA SER A 202 -3.99 17.87 -0.41
C SER A 202 -2.62 18.30 -0.89
N GLU A 203 -2.60 19.04 -2.00
CA GLU A 203 -1.42 19.74 -2.47
C GLU A 203 -1.41 21.12 -1.84
N GLU A 204 -0.36 21.42 -1.06
CA GLU A 204 -0.18 22.72 -0.43
C GLU A 204 1.11 23.35 -0.95
N LYS A 205 1.02 24.62 -1.34
CA LYS A 205 2.19 25.40 -1.73
C LYS A 205 2.92 25.86 -0.47
N LYS A 206 4.14 25.36 -0.27
CA LYS A 206 5.03 25.75 0.84
C LYS A 206 6.28 26.38 0.26
N TRP A 207 6.50 27.65 0.57
CA TRP A 207 7.71 28.40 0.18
C TRP A 207 8.03 28.38 -1.32
N GLY A 208 7.00 28.43 -2.18
CA GLY A 208 7.18 28.41 -3.64
C GLY A 208 7.05 27.03 -4.29
N ASP A 209 7.27 25.96 -3.53
CA ASP A 209 7.17 24.58 -3.99
C ASP A 209 5.85 23.93 -3.58
N TRP A 210 5.31 23.05 -4.44
CA TRP A 210 4.15 22.24 -4.11
C TRP A 210 4.57 21.02 -3.31
N GLN A 211 3.94 20.81 -2.16
CA GLN A 211 4.15 19.64 -1.31
C GLN A 211 2.84 18.90 -1.09
N MET A 212 2.86 17.57 -1.13
CA MET A 212 1.74 16.78 -0.65
C MET A 212 1.68 16.80 0.87
N VAL A 213 0.56 17.28 1.39
CA VAL A 213 0.23 17.21 2.81
C VAL A 213 -0.80 16.12 3.00
N ALA A 214 -0.43 15.10 3.79
CA ALA A 214 -1.31 14.00 4.15
C ALA A 214 -1.85 14.21 5.57
N ILE A 215 -3.14 14.52 5.68
CA ILE A 215 -3.86 14.62 6.95
C ILE A 215 -4.39 13.23 7.29
N LYS A 216 -3.99 12.72 8.46
CA LYS A 216 -4.41 11.41 8.97
C LYS A 216 -5.31 11.58 10.19
N GLN A 217 -6.48 10.95 10.16
CA GLN A 217 -7.35 10.82 11.32
C GLN A 217 -7.44 9.36 11.71
N ASN A 218 -6.85 8.98 12.85
CA ASN A 218 -6.92 7.61 13.32
C ASN A 218 -8.17 7.41 14.17
N TYR A 219 -8.80 6.25 14.02
CA TYR A 219 -9.93 5.79 14.79
C TYR A 219 -9.59 4.45 15.42
N LYS A 220 -9.86 4.32 16.71
CA LYS A 220 -9.68 3.08 17.48
C LYS A 220 -10.87 2.92 18.41
N LYS A 221 -11.40 1.70 18.53
CA LYS A 221 -12.63 1.44 19.33
C LYS A 221 -13.82 2.34 18.91
N GLY A 222 -13.88 2.68 17.62
CA GLY A 222 -14.90 3.58 17.05
C GLY A 222 -14.80 5.05 17.47
N ARG A 223 -13.70 5.48 18.10
CA ARG A 223 -13.46 6.87 18.50
C ARG A 223 -12.22 7.42 17.80
N LYS A 224 -12.23 8.71 17.50
CA LYS A 224 -11.08 9.43 16.94
C LYS A 224 -9.97 9.45 18.00
N HIS A 225 -8.80 8.97 17.61
CA HIS A 225 -7.55 9.00 18.38
C HIS A 225 -6.55 9.81 17.57
N ASP A 226 -6.53 11.12 17.80
CA ASP A 226 -5.59 11.98 17.08
C ASP A 226 -4.16 11.66 17.54
N ALA A 227 -3.31 11.30 16.59
CA ALA A 227 -1.88 11.13 16.79
C ALA A 227 -1.11 12.34 16.23
N ASN A 228 -1.59 13.56 16.50
CA ASN A 228 -0.75 14.77 16.62
C ASN A 228 -1.57 15.98 17.11
N PRO A 229 -1.18 16.69 18.20
CA PRO A 229 -1.82 17.94 18.65
C PRO A 229 -1.47 19.19 17.81
N SER A 230 -0.65 19.10 16.76
CA SER A 230 0.03 20.28 16.21
C SER A 230 -0.79 21.19 15.25
N TYR A 231 -2.11 21.00 15.12
CA TYR A 231 -3.00 21.96 14.42
C TYR A 231 -4.28 22.25 15.20
N GLY A 232 -4.18 22.28 16.52
CA GLY A 232 -5.28 22.65 17.41
C GLY A 232 -5.02 23.94 18.17
N ARG A 233 -4.62 25.03 17.50
CA ARG A 233 -4.63 26.37 18.12
C ARG A 233 -4.41 27.55 17.15
N TYR A 234 -5.17 27.71 16.09
CA TYR A 234 -5.36 29.05 15.50
C TYR A 234 -6.81 29.24 15.04
N ASN A 235 -7.31 30.44 15.35
CA ASN A 235 -8.65 30.98 15.13
C ASN A 235 -9.71 30.69 16.20
N ARG A 236 -9.42 31.22 17.40
CA ARG A 236 -10.42 31.99 18.15
C ARG A 236 -9.87 33.41 18.25
N TYR A 237 -10.24 34.32 17.33
CA TYR A 237 -10.25 35.77 17.53
C TYR A 237 -11.06 36.41 16.38
N TRP A 238 -12.15 37.08 16.80
CA TRP A 238 -13.08 37.96 16.08
C TRP A 238 -14.02 37.30 15.08
#